data_AF-A0A367A630-F1
#
_entry.id   AF-A0A367A630-F1
#
_cell.length_a   1.000
_cell.length_b   1.000
_cell.length_c   1.000
_cell.angle_alpha   90.00
_cell.angle_beta   90.00
_cell.angle_gamma   90.00
#
_symmetry.space_group_name_H-M   'P 1'
#
loop_
_entity.id
_entity.type
_entity.pdbx_description
1 polymer ?
#
loop_
_entity_poly.entity_id
_entity_poly.type
_entity_poly.pdbx_seq_one_letter_code
_entity_poly.pdbx_strand_id
1 'polypeptide(L)' 'MAKLSFLAGFGAGYVLGSRAGRERYEQIRRAWEHAKDDPRLQSIAGMAQARADDALSSIRARMGTETPR' A
#
# COMPACT_ATOMS: atom_id res chain seq x y z
N MET A 1 31.15 2.00 7.72
CA MET A 1 31.00 0.71 7.03
C MET A 1 29.57 0.15 7.09
N ALA A 2 28.99 -0.14 8.27
CA ALA A 2 27.65 -0.76 8.38
C ALA A 2 26.50 -0.05 7.63
N LYS A 3 26.47 1.29 7.61
CA LYS A 3 25.44 2.06 6.89
C LYS A 3 25.48 1.84 5.37
N LEU A 4 26.68 1.71 4.78
CA LEU A 4 26.83 1.46 3.35
C LEU A 4 26.38 0.04 3.00
N SER A 5 26.76 -0.94 3.82
CA SER A 5 26.35 -2.34 3.67
C SER A 5 24.82 -2.51 3.76
N PHE A 6 24.18 -1.77 4.67
CA PHE A 6 22.73 -1.76 4.81
C PHE A 6 22.03 -1.16 3.59
N LEU A 7 22.50 -0.02 3.09
CA LEU A 7 21.95 0.60 1.88
C LEU A 7 22.16 -0.29 0.65
N ALA A 8 23.30 -0.95 0.54
CA ALA A 8 23.57 -1.90 -0.54
C ALA A 8 22.64 -3.12 -0.47
N GLY A 9 22.45 -3.71 0.73
CA GLY A 9 21.52 -4.82 0.94
C GLY A 9 20.06 -4.43 0.68
N PHE A 10 19.65 -3.25 1.13
CA PHE A 10 18.31 -2.71 0.89
C PHE A 10 18.07 -2.46 -0.61
N GLY A 11 19.02 -1.81 -1.30
CA GLY A 11 18.96 -1.58 -2.74
C GLY A 11 18.91 -2.88 -3.55
N ALA A 12 19.75 -3.85 -3.19
CA ALA A 12 19.75 -5.18 -3.81
C ALA A 12 18.41 -5.91 -3.58
N GLY A 13 17.88 -5.88 -2.36
CA GLY A 13 16.57 -6.45 -2.03
C GLY A 13 15.42 -5.78 -2.80
N TYR A 14 15.44 -4.45 -2.91
CA TYR A 14 14.43 -3.69 -3.65
C TYR A 14 14.45 -4.02 -5.15
N VAL A 15 15.63 -4.10 -5.76
CA VAL A 15 15.77 -4.42 -7.20
C VAL A 15 15.40 -5.87 -7.49
N LEU A 16 15.81 -6.83 -6.65
CA LEU A 16 15.43 -8.23 -6.84
C LEU A 16 13.93 -8.46 -6.59
N GLY A 17 13.36 -7.83 -5.56
CA GLY A 17 11.92 -7.89 -5.28
C GLY A 17 11.06 -7.25 -6.38
N SER A 18 11.50 -6.10 -6.93
CA SER A 18 10.81 -5.43 -8.05
C SER A 18 11.00 -6.15 -9.39
N ARG A 19 12.18 -6.74 -9.65
CA ARG A 19 12.48 -7.45 -10.90
C ARG A 19 11.76 -8.80 -11.01
N ALA A 20 11.62 -9.55 -9.91
CA ALA A 20 10.86 -10.81 -9.87
C ALA A 20 9.37 -10.62 -10.21
N GLY A 21 8.89 -9.37 -10.19
CA GLY A 21 7.52 -9.03 -10.48
C GLY A 21 7.16 -9.01 -11.96
N ARG A 22 8.06 -8.73 -12.93
CA ARG A 22 7.61 -8.33 -14.29
C ARG A 22 6.68 -9.32 -14.99
N GLU A 23 6.96 -10.62 -14.93
CA GLU A 23 6.14 -11.65 -15.56
C GLU A 23 4.81 -11.89 -14.82
N ARG A 24 4.83 -11.69 -13.49
CA ARG A 24 3.62 -11.74 -12.65
C ARG A 24 2.83 -10.44 -12.71
N TYR A 25 3.50 -9.33 -12.96
CA TYR A 25 2.97 -7.98 -13.08
C TYR A 25 2.19 -7.85 -14.37
N GLU A 26 2.66 -8.44 -15.48
CA GLU A 26 1.88 -8.54 -16.72
C GLU A 26 0.58 -9.35 -16.50
N GLN A 27 0.64 -10.46 -15.75
CA GLN A 27 -0.56 -11.25 -15.43
C GLN A 27 -1.53 -10.48 -14.52
N ILE A 28 -1.01 -9.84 -13.48
CA ILE A 28 -1.81 -9.02 -12.56
C ILE A 28 -2.36 -7.81 -13.29
N ARG A 29 -1.59 -7.15 -14.17
CA ARG A 29 -2.00 -5.99 -14.96
C ARG A 29 -3.16 -6.32 -15.88
N ARG A 30 -3.14 -7.47 -16.55
CA ARG A 30 -4.28 -7.93 -17.37
C ARG A 30 -5.53 -8.20 -16.52
N ALA A 31 -5.36 -8.87 -15.38
CA ALA A 31 -6.45 -9.06 -14.43
C ALA A 31 -6.96 -7.71 -13.87
N TRP A 32 -6.06 -6.73 -13.70
CA TRP A 32 -6.39 -5.39 -13.21
C TRP A 32 -7.14 -4.57 -14.25
N GLU A 33 -6.74 -4.61 -15.52
CA GLU A 33 -7.51 -4.00 -16.61
C GLU A 33 -8.94 -4.55 -16.66
N HIS A 34 -9.13 -5.86 -16.49
CA HIS A 34 -10.48 -6.43 -16.39
C HIS A 34 -11.23 -6.06 -15.11
N ALA A 35 -10.52 -5.96 -13.98
CA ALA A 35 -11.15 -5.59 -12.71
C ALA A 35 -11.57 -4.12 -12.67
N LYS A 36 -10.86 -3.21 -13.34
CA LYS A 36 -11.20 -1.77 -13.37
C LYS A 36 -12.57 -1.48 -13.95
N ASP A 37 -13.02 -2.30 -14.90
CA ASP A 37 -14.29 -2.11 -15.59
C ASP A 37 -15.48 -2.73 -14.83
N ASP A 38 -15.23 -3.42 -13.71
CA ASP A 38 -16.30 -4.03 -12.91
C ASP A 38 -16.85 -3.03 -11.86
N PRO A 39 -18.14 -2.65 -11.92
CA PRO A 39 -18.77 -1.74 -10.96
C PRO A 39 -18.73 -2.26 -9.51
N ARG A 40 -18.47 -3.55 -9.29
CA ARG A 40 -18.25 -4.12 -7.95
C ARG A 40 -17.03 -3.53 -7.26
N LEU A 41 -16.00 -3.11 -8.01
CA LEU A 41 -14.82 -2.47 -7.42
C LEU A 41 -15.12 -1.08 -6.84
N GLN A 42 -16.09 -0.33 -7.39
CA GLN A 42 -16.52 0.94 -6.78
C GLN A 42 -17.16 0.71 -5.41
N SER A 43 -17.97 -0.33 -5.27
CA SER A 43 -18.56 -0.71 -3.98
C SER A 43 -17.49 -1.12 -2.96
N ILE A 44 -16.50 -1.92 -3.39
CA ILE A 44 -15.39 -2.34 -2.53
C ILE A 44 -14.48 -1.16 -2.16
N ALA A 45 -14.21 -0.26 -3.11
CA ALA A 45 -13.43 0.95 -2.85
C ALA A 45 -14.12 1.86 -1.82
N GLY A 46 -15.44 2.03 -1.91
CA GLY A 46 -16.22 2.78 -0.93
C GLY A 46 -16.14 2.16 0.48
N MET A 47 -16.24 0.83 0.59
CA MET A 47 -16.08 0.13 1.88
C MET A 47 -14.65 0.26 2.43
N ALA A 48 -13.64 0.16 1.58
CA ALA A 48 -12.24 0.34 1.98
C ALA A 48 -11.95 1.77 2.43
N GLN A 49 -12.50 2.77 1.74
CA GLN A 49 -12.40 4.17 2.12
C GLN A 49 -13.07 4.42 3.47
N ALA A 50 -14.29 3.91 3.69
CA ALA A 50 -14.98 4.02 4.98
C ALA A 50 -14.15 3.40 6.13
N ARG A 51 -13.55 2.22 5.91
CA ARG A 51 -12.65 1.59 6.89
C ARG A 51 -11.39 2.39 7.16
N ALA A 52 -10.84 3.04 6.13
CA ALA A 52 -9.65 3.88 6.27
C ALA A 52 -9.98 5.17 7.03
N ASP A 53 -11.13 5.79 6.76
CA ASP A 53 -11.62 6.97 7.46
C ASP A 53 -11.92 6.65 8.94
N ASP A 54 -12.51 5.48 9.23
CA ASP A 54 -12.73 5.01 10.62
C ASP A 54 -11.40 4.79 11.35
N ALA A 55 -10.43 4.17 10.69
CA ALA A 55 -9.10 3.96 11.26
C ALA A 55 -8.40 5.29 11.54
N LEU A 56 -8.44 6.23 10.57
CA LEU A 56 -7.87 7.56 10.73
C LEU A 56 -8.58 8.36 11.82
N SER A 57 -9.91 8.27 11.89
CA SER A 57 -10.73 8.89 12.94
C SER A 57 -10.38 8.33 14.31
N SER A 58 -10.17 7.01 14.43
CA SER A 58 -9.78 6.38 15.69
C SER A 58 -8.38 6.82 16.17
N ILE A 59 -7.44 7.00 15.23
CA ILE A 59 -6.10 7.51 15.52
C ILE A 59 -6.18 8.98 15.90
N ARG A 60 -6.97 9.77 15.17
CA ARG A 60 -7.20 11.19 15.45
C ARG A 60 -7.93 11.40 16.77
N ALA A 61 -8.86 10.54 17.14
CA ALA A 61 -9.55 10.59 18.44
C ALA A 61 -8.58 10.28 19.59
N ARG A 62 -7.69 9.29 19.40
CA ARG A 62 -6.64 8.94 20.38
C ARG A 62 -5.55 9.99 20.51
N MET A 63 -5.18 10.68 19.42
CA MET A 63 -4.21 11.78 19.46
C MET A 63 -4.84 13.12 19.83
N GLY A 64 -6.13 13.33 19.54
CA GLY A 64 -6.88 14.54 19.89
C GLY A 64 -7.21 14.63 21.37
N THR A 65 -7.09 13.54 22.12
CA THR A 65 -7.08 13.54 23.60
C THR A 65 -5.74 13.98 24.19
N GLU A 66 -4.69 14.12 23.38
CA GLU A 66 -3.41 14.75 23.75
C GLU A 66 -3.35 16.17 23.17
N THR A 67 -4.24 17.06 23.61
CA THR A 67 -4.02 18.50 23.49
C THR A 67 -2.94 18.89 24.50
N PRO A 68 -1.71 19.27 24.09
CA PRO A 68 -0.81 19.96 25.00
C PRO A 68 -1.43 21.35 25.25
N ARG A 69 -1.53 21.70 26.54
CA ARG A 69 -2.03 22.99 27.02
C ARG A 69 -1.32 24.18 26.37
#